data_AF-A0A2S8RT30-F1
#
_entry.id   AF-A0A2S8RT30-F1
#
_cell.length_a   1.000
_cell.length_b   1.000
_cell.length_c   1.000
_cell.angle_alpha   90.00
_cell.angle_beta   90.00
_cell.angle_gamma   90.00
#
_symmetry.space_group_name_H-M   'P 1'
#
loop_
_entity.id
_entity.type
_entity.pdbx_description
1 polymer ?
#
loop_
_entity_poly.entity_id
_entity_poly.type
_entity_poly.pdbx_seq_one_letter_code
_entity_poly.pdbx_strand_id
1 'polypeptide(L)' 'MDTNTFTLESDRALIKSLGGPARVAKLLGFKRGGTQRVHNWTVRGIPASVRLRRPDILSAKAGVAFPEAV' A
#
# COMPACT_ATOMS: atom_id res chain seq x y z
N MET A 1 0.50 -23.58 -2.54
CA MET A 1 -0.27 -22.54 -3.26
C MET A 1 -0.30 -21.32 -2.36
N ASP A 2 0.61 -20.38 -2.57
CA ASP A 2 0.63 -19.15 -1.78
C ASP A 2 -0.48 -18.23 -2.30
N THR A 3 -1.68 -18.44 -1.77
CA THR A 3 -2.84 -17.59 -2.06
C THR A 3 -2.56 -16.21 -1.50
N ASN A 4 -2.32 -15.25 -2.40
CA ASN A 4 -2.22 -13.82 -2.13
C ASN A 4 -3.52 -13.34 -1.47
N THR A 5 -3.59 -13.49 -0.14
CA THR A 5 -4.83 -13.34 0.63
C THR A 5 -5.02 -11.87 0.96
N PHE A 6 -6.03 -11.28 0.35
CA PHE A 6 -6.39 -9.86 0.48
C PHE A 6 -7.34 -9.64 1.66
N THR A 7 -6.82 -9.82 2.88
CA THR A 7 -7.56 -9.54 4.13
C THR A 7 -7.25 -8.14 4.66
N LEU A 8 -8.10 -7.65 5.58
CA LEU A 8 -7.90 -6.39 6.27
C LEU A 8 -6.57 -6.37 7.05
N GLU A 9 -6.22 -7.49 7.68
CA GLU A 9 -4.98 -7.64 8.43
C GLU A 9 -3.77 -7.56 7.50
N SER A 10 -3.85 -8.22 6.34
CA SER A 10 -2.81 -8.20 5.29
C SER A 10 -2.62 -6.79 4.73
N ASP A 11 -3.72 -6.11 4.40
CA ASP A 11 -3.70 -4.73 3.90
C ASP A 11 -3.13 -3.76 4.96
N ARG A 12 -3.50 -3.93 6.23
CA ARG A 12 -2.95 -3.14 7.34
C ARG A 12 -1.45 -3.39 7.53
N ALA A 13 -1.02 -4.65 7.47
CA ALA A 13 0.38 -5.02 7.57
C ALA A 13 1.20 -4.46 6.41
N LEU A 14 0.66 -4.51 5.18
CA LEU A 14 1.26 -3.92 3.99
C LEU A 14 1.41 -2.40 4.13
N ILE A 15 0.36 -1.69 4.55
CA ILE A 15 0.45 -0.23 4.76
C ILE A 15 1.50 0.09 5.84
N LYS A 16 1.60 -0.72 6.89
CA LYS A 16 2.61 -0.56 7.94
C LYS A 16 4.03 -0.80 7.41
N SER A 17 4.26 -1.85 6.63
CA SER A 17 5.58 -2.17 6.07
C SER A 17 6.05 -1.14 5.04
N LEU A 18 5.13 -0.50 4.32
CA LEU A 18 5.41 0.60 3.40
C LEU A 18 5.69 1.96 4.09
N GLY A 19 5.79 1.98 5.43
CA GLY A 19 6.09 3.20 6.21
C GLY A 19 4.85 3.97 6.68
N GLY A 20 3.68 3.31 6.67
CA GLY A 20 2.43 3.84 7.20
C GLY A 20 1.61 4.70 6.22
N PRO A 21 0.40 5.13 6.62
CA PRO A 21 -0.56 5.79 5.74
C PRO A 21 -0.04 7.05 5.07
N ALA A 22 0.78 7.84 5.77
CA ALA A 22 1.34 9.08 5.23
C ALA A 22 2.38 8.81 4.13
N ARG A 23 3.24 7.80 4.30
CA ARG A 23 4.24 7.43 3.29
C ARG A 23 3.56 6.83 2.06
N VAL A 24 2.62 5.92 2.27
CA VAL A 24 1.83 5.30 1.19
C VAL A 24 1.04 6.35 0.41
N ALA A 25 0.42 7.32 1.08
CA ALA A 25 -0.28 8.41 0.40
C ALA A 25 0.64 9.24 -0.51
N LYS A 26 1.87 9.52 -0.07
CA LYS A 26 2.88 10.21 -0.88
C LYS A 26 3.31 9.36 -2.09
N LEU A 27 3.58 8.07 -1.89
CA LEU A 27 3.95 7.15 -2.99
C LEU A 27 2.83 7.05 -4.04
N LEU A 28 1.56 7.05 -3.59
CA LEU A 28 0.39 7.03 -4.46
C LEU A 28 0.11 8.38 -5.13
N GLY A 29 0.85 9.44 -4.82
CA GLY A 29 0.66 10.78 -5.38
C GLY A 29 -0.61 11.46 -4.89
N PHE A 30 -1.17 11.04 -3.75
CA PHE A 30 -2.33 11.71 -3.18
C PHE A 30 -1.93 13.07 -2.61
N LYS A 31 -2.76 14.07 -2.94
CA LYS A 31 -2.66 15.43 -2.40
C LYS A 31 -3.38 15.50 -1.03
N ARG A 32 -3.95 16.67 -0.71
CA ARG A 32 -4.67 16.92 0.55
C ARG A 32 -5.72 15.82 0.81
N GLY A 33 -5.71 15.25 2.02
CA GLY A 33 -6.60 14.16 2.42
C GLY A 33 -6.14 12.75 2.04
N GLY A 34 -5.00 12.60 1.34
CA GLY A 34 -4.43 11.30 0.98
C GLY A 34 -4.13 10.40 2.19
N THR A 35 -3.49 10.96 3.21
CA THR A 35 -3.16 10.23 4.45
C THR A 35 -4.41 9.67 5.14
N GLN A 36 -5.47 10.47 5.27
CA GLN A 36 -6.73 10.02 5.87
C GLN A 36 -7.38 8.93 5.04
N ARG A 37 -7.35 9.06 3.70
CA ARG A 37 -7.87 8.03 2.79
C ARG A 37 -7.16 6.70 2.99
N VAL A 38 -5.83 6.71 3.02
CA VAL A 38 -5.04 5.48 3.25
C VAL A 38 -5.25 4.96 4.67
N HIS A 39 -5.38 5.83 5.67
CA HIS A 39 -5.72 5.42 7.03
C HIS A 39 -7.06 4.69 7.06
N ASN A 40 -8.07 5.16 6.33
CA ASN A 40 -9.36 4.46 6.26
C ASN A 40 -9.25 3.05 5.64
N TRP A 41 -8.25 2.79 4.78
CA TRP A 41 -8.02 1.45 4.22
C TRP A 41 -7.52 0.44 5.25
N THR A 42 -6.92 0.89 6.36
CA THR A 42 -6.51 -0.03 7.44
C THR A 42 -7.70 -0.63 8.17
N VAL A 43 -8.87 0.00 8.04
CA VAL A 43 -10.15 -0.44 8.64
C VAL A 43 -11.07 -1.07 7.59
N ARG A 44 -11.08 -0.54 6.35
CA ARG A 44 -12.03 -0.93 5.29
C ARG A 44 -11.42 -1.81 4.19
N GLY A 45 -10.11 -1.99 4.19
CA GLY A 45 -9.37 -2.66 3.13
C GLY A 45 -8.96 -1.71 2.01
N ILE A 46 -7.95 -2.13 1.25
CA ILE A 46 -7.45 -1.38 0.11
C ILE A 46 -8.36 -1.66 -1.10
N PRO A 47 -8.92 -0.63 -1.75
CA PRO A 47 -9.80 -0.84 -2.90
C PRO A 47 -9.08 -1.60 -4.02
N ALA A 48 -9.72 -2.64 -4.56
CA ALA A 48 -9.16 -3.44 -5.66
C ALA A 48 -8.70 -2.58 -6.85
N SER A 49 -9.48 -1.54 -7.20
CA SER A 49 -9.14 -0.62 -8.28
C SER A 49 -7.82 0.13 -8.05
N VAL A 50 -7.46 0.42 -6.78
CA VAL A 50 -6.17 1.06 -6.45
C VAL A 50 -5.04 0.06 -6.59
N ARG A 51 -5.23 -1.18 -6.13
CA ARG A 51 -4.23 -2.26 -6.24
C ARG A 51 -3.87 -2.55 -7.68
N LEU A 52 -4.89 -2.61 -8.56
CA LEU A 52 -4.72 -2.83 -9.99
C LEU A 52 -4.03 -1.65 -10.68
N ARG A 53 -4.29 -0.41 -10.24
CA ARG A 53 -3.63 0.78 -10.80
C ARG A 53 -2.20 0.95 -10.33
N ARG A 54 -1.88 0.56 -9.10
CA ARG A 54 -0.56 0.74 -8.47
C ARG A 54 0.02 -0.57 -7.92
N PRO A 55 0.20 -1.60 -8.77
CA PRO A 55 0.84 -2.84 -8.36
C PRO A 55 2.31 -2.61 -7.97
N ASP A 56 2.95 -1.56 -8.49
CA ASP A 56 4.31 -1.15 -8.15
C ASP A 56 4.49 -0.80 -6.66
N ILE A 57 3.45 -0.30 -5.99
CA ILE A 57 3.49 0.03 -4.56
C ILE A 57 2.82 -1.06 -3.71
N LEU A 58 1.70 -1.60 -4.19
CA LEU A 58 0.78 -2.41 -3.39
C LEU A 58 0.92 -3.92 -3.63
N SER A 59 1.91 -4.36 -4.40
CA SER A 59 2.19 -5.77 -4.60
C SER A 59 2.96 -6.32 -3.40
N ALA A 60 2.53 -7.47 -2.88
CA ALA A 60 3.09 -8.14 -1.72
C ALA A 60 4.49 -8.74 -1.96
N LYS A 61 5.18 -8.39 -3.06
CA LYS A 61 6.54 -8.85 -3.30
C LYS A 61 7.50 -8.02 -2.44
N ALA A 62 7.56 -8.39 -1.16
CA ALA A 62 8.68 -8.06 -0.29
C ALA A 62 9.96 -8.59 -0.97
N GLY A 63 10.87 -7.70 -1.35
CA GLY A 63 12.20 -8.10 -1.82
C GLY A 63 12.70 -7.45 -3.10
N VAL A 64 12.41 -6.18 -3.35
CA VAL A 64 13.30 -5.38 -4.22
C VAL A 64 13.50 -4.03 -3.56
N ALA A 65 14.62 -3.93 -2.84
CA ALA A 65 15.21 -2.65 -2.49
C ALA A 65 15.38 -1.86 -3.79
N PHE A 66 14.74 -0.70 -3.89
CA PHE A 66 15.05 0.25 -4.94
C PHE A 66 16.47 0.76 -4.66
N PRO A 67 17.48 0.47 -5.50
CA PRO A 67 18.78 1.11 -5.32
C PRO A 67 18.60 2.61 -5.58
N GLU A 68 19.14 3.37 -4.63
CA GLU A 68 19.31 4.81 -4.67
C GLU A 68 19.88 5.23 -6.02
N ALA A 69 19.20 6.15 -6.70
CA ALA A 69 19.66 6.68 -7.98
C ALA A 69 20.94 7.51 -7.76
N VAL A 70 21.95 7.14 -8.54
CA VAL A 70 23.28 7.76 -8.75
C VAL A 70 23.21 9.27 -8.95
#